data_AF-A0A381ST45-F1
#
_entry.id   AF-A0A381ST45-F1
#
_cell.length_a   1.000
_cell.length_b   1.000
_cell.length_c   1.000
_cell.angle_alpha   90.00
_cell.angle_beta   90.00
_cell.angle_gamma   90.00
#
_symmetry.space_group_name_H-M   'P 1'
#
loop_
_entity.id
_entity.type
_entity.pdbx_description
1 polymer ?
#
loop_
_entity_poly.entity_id
_entity_poly.type
_entity_poly.pdbx_seq_one_letter_code
_entity_poly.pdbx_strand_id
1 'polypeptide(L)'
;MFIYNSMIQGLELLAQRELQSAESLFLNVINDPHSQPEETKRARIYLNDIRACQTGNKNLDFDVYKKLIKKVVVSLDYIDDLLSEVYFSDASSYEELDRQFSSKIPSIISRLKQIKIRDISERDQLFQKIEKNGLQRVKKRLKEKKKLTVSEQKFDPFRWKTIFRKFIEQINPILLERHLELLDYILATGEIKLLDSLKLSVLTPKYIWIIESTLESEWYLLRSYFFKARSEIQSQFKRKEGTRKHWEETKYKKIKIFEACKFSEANIQKFLFIDKLNYKTLEEIFEFSQELGLDLKPRDVSLALRGVDKAKTHIKARGGFLMGSRKVFQNQLLDFGFSKGTAYTIAKQAKRSNNHQISESFQQSLQVISDEIVWYRIPPDCQRIKAEIEAQCVKHLSTVHIHLFERGRLNKLLLQAGKILIRRYLSKVYGDKVCELNCYFRLETIHQYYKLKFFEYHDSKIPSVSELIKVNRKKFQSRLLEGYKTFIQKRQLQIPSTLYKAVAAHKSTIKWEDAYTTPEEKLLLRFWFLRDHGIMIDQKIINSGVLKPGEDIWKFVKGQGEECNS
;
A
#
# COMPACT_ATOMS: atom_id res chain seq x y z
N MET A 1 -57.10 10.07 -15.56
CA MET A 1 -56.69 10.99 -14.48
C MET A 1 -55.34 10.56 -13.90
N PHE A 2 -54.31 11.42 -13.90
CA PHE A 2 -53.03 11.12 -13.24
C PHE A 2 -53.18 11.30 -11.74
N ILE A 3 -52.77 10.27 -11.00
CA ILE A 3 -53.07 10.21 -9.57
C ILE A 3 -51.80 10.38 -8.76
N TYR A 4 -51.67 11.55 -8.14
CA TYR A 4 -50.55 11.87 -7.25
C TYR A 4 -50.66 11.16 -5.91
N ASN A 5 -51.90 11.00 -5.45
CA ASN A 5 -52.26 10.25 -4.26
C ASN A 5 -53.70 9.73 -4.44
N SER A 6 -53.84 8.43 -4.72
CA SER A 6 -55.15 7.79 -5.01
C SER A 6 -56.12 7.86 -3.85
N MET A 7 -55.61 7.94 -2.62
CA MET A 7 -56.44 8.12 -1.44
C MET A 7 -56.98 9.54 -1.32
N ILE A 8 -56.16 10.57 -1.57
CA ILE A 8 -56.60 11.97 -1.48
C ILE A 8 -57.54 12.30 -2.63
N GLN A 9 -57.17 11.93 -3.87
CA GLN A 9 -58.02 12.16 -5.02
C GLN A 9 -59.33 11.36 -4.96
N GLY A 10 -59.29 10.12 -4.44
CA GLY A 10 -60.50 9.35 -4.16
C GLY A 10 -61.42 10.06 -3.16
N LEU A 11 -60.87 10.65 -2.10
CA LEU A 11 -61.62 11.44 -1.12
C LEU A 11 -62.15 12.77 -1.69
N GLU A 12 -61.41 13.43 -2.58
CA GLU A 12 -61.85 14.64 -3.29
C GLU A 12 -63.05 14.36 -4.20
N LEU A 13 -62.98 13.30 -5.00
CA LEU A 13 -64.07 12.86 -5.87
C LEU A 13 -65.28 12.39 -5.05
N LEU A 14 -65.04 11.68 -3.94
CA LEU A 14 -66.10 11.30 -3.01
C LEU A 14 -66.80 12.55 -2.42
N ALA A 15 -66.04 13.57 -2.02
CA ALA A 15 -66.58 14.83 -1.51
C ALA A 15 -67.32 15.66 -2.59
N GLN A 16 -66.97 15.48 -3.87
CA GLN A 16 -67.65 16.08 -5.03
C GLN A 16 -68.85 15.26 -5.53
N ARG A 17 -69.20 14.16 -4.85
CA ARG A 17 -70.28 13.21 -5.20
C ARG A 17 -70.02 12.35 -6.46
N GLU A 18 -68.78 12.27 -6.91
CA GLU A 18 -68.37 11.41 -8.04
C GLU A 18 -68.05 9.98 -7.56
N LEU A 19 -69.09 9.21 -7.23
CA LEU A 19 -68.96 7.89 -6.59
C LEU A 19 -68.23 6.84 -7.44
N GLN A 20 -68.49 6.78 -8.75
CA GLN A 20 -67.86 5.79 -9.65
C GLN A 20 -66.36 6.07 -9.84
N SER A 21 -66.00 7.33 -10.02
CA SER A 21 -64.60 7.75 -10.15
C SER A 21 -63.84 7.52 -8.83
N ALA A 22 -64.45 7.83 -7.69
CA ALA A 22 -63.88 7.55 -6.37
C ALA A 22 -63.68 6.05 -6.10
N GLU A 23 -64.62 5.19 -6.50
CA GLU A 23 -64.52 3.74 -6.35
C GLU A 23 -63.32 3.16 -7.12
N SER A 24 -63.13 3.58 -8.37
CA SER A 24 -61.99 3.18 -9.19
C SER A 24 -60.65 3.55 -8.56
N LEU A 25 -60.55 4.75 -7.96
CA LEU A 25 -59.35 5.19 -7.26
C LEU A 25 -59.06 4.39 -5.99
N PHE A 26 -60.08 4.04 -5.20
CA PHE A 26 -59.89 3.20 -4.02
C PHE A 26 -59.55 1.75 -4.38
N LEU A 27 -60.07 1.21 -5.49
CA LEU A 27 -59.65 -0.09 -6.02
C LEU A 27 -58.18 -0.08 -6.41
N ASN A 28 -57.69 0.99 -7.04
CA ASN A 28 -56.28 1.13 -7.39
C ASN A 28 -55.36 1.16 -6.15
N VAL A 29 -55.80 1.74 -5.03
CA VAL A 29 -55.06 1.66 -3.75
C VAL A 29 -55.04 0.23 -3.19
N ILE A 30 -56.13 -0.51 -3.35
CA ILE A 30 -56.21 -1.89 -2.86
C ILE A 30 -55.35 -2.84 -3.70
N ASN A 31 -55.26 -2.59 -5.01
CA ASN A 31 -54.55 -3.43 -5.97
C ASN A 31 -53.07 -3.05 -6.15
N ASP A 32 -52.61 -1.95 -5.57
CA ASP A 32 -51.21 -1.53 -5.64
C ASP A 32 -50.34 -2.39 -4.69
N PRO A 33 -49.36 -3.16 -5.22
CA PRO A 33 -48.48 -4.01 -4.42
C PRO A 33 -47.56 -3.24 -3.45
N HIS A 34 -47.46 -1.92 -3.60
CA HIS A 34 -46.67 -1.04 -2.72
C HIS A 34 -47.52 -0.21 -1.76
N SER A 35 -48.84 -0.43 -1.73
CA SER A 35 -49.75 0.25 -0.80
C SER A 35 -49.72 -0.38 0.58
N GLN A 36 -49.73 0.47 1.62
CA GLN A 36 -49.59 0.04 3.00
C GLN A 36 -50.88 -0.59 3.55
N PRO A 37 -50.80 -1.56 4.47
CA PRO A 37 -51.99 -2.25 5.00
C PRO A 37 -53.04 -1.31 5.62
N GLU A 38 -52.62 -0.22 6.25
CA GLU A 38 -53.55 0.79 6.80
C GLU A 38 -54.25 1.60 5.71
N GLU A 39 -53.55 1.93 4.63
CA GLU A 39 -54.14 2.65 3.49
C GLU A 39 -55.12 1.75 2.75
N THR A 40 -54.79 0.48 2.56
CA THR A 40 -55.69 -0.55 2.02
C THR A 40 -56.92 -0.73 2.92
N LYS A 41 -56.76 -0.74 4.24
CA LYS A 41 -57.90 -0.81 5.18
C LYS A 41 -58.82 0.41 5.06
N ARG A 42 -58.25 1.62 5.02
CA ARG A 42 -59.04 2.85 4.83
C ARG A 42 -59.72 2.90 3.47
N ALA A 43 -59.03 2.51 2.40
CA ALA A 43 -59.59 2.40 1.06
C ALA A 43 -60.78 1.42 1.03
N ARG A 44 -60.67 0.26 1.70
CA ARG A 44 -61.77 -0.70 1.83
C ARG A 44 -62.97 -0.13 2.59
N ILE A 45 -62.74 0.65 3.64
CA ILE A 45 -63.83 1.33 4.38
C ILE A 45 -64.57 2.30 3.45
N TYR A 46 -63.85 3.18 2.76
CA TYR A 46 -64.46 4.15 1.85
C TYR A 46 -65.15 3.49 0.65
N LEU A 47 -64.58 2.40 0.13
CA LEU A 47 -65.18 1.61 -0.94
C LEU A 47 -66.48 0.91 -0.49
N ASN A 48 -66.52 0.38 0.73
CA ASN A 48 -67.73 -0.19 1.31
C ASN A 48 -68.81 0.88 1.55
N ASP A 49 -68.41 2.08 1.97
CA ASP A 49 -69.30 3.23 2.14
C ASP A 49 -69.92 3.67 0.79
N ILE A 50 -69.14 3.72 -0.29
CA ILE A 50 -69.64 3.98 -1.65
C ILE A 50 -70.67 2.93 -2.07
N ARG A 51 -70.35 1.64 -1.90
CA ARG A 51 -71.22 0.52 -2.30
C ARG A 51 -72.52 0.47 -1.47
N ALA A 52 -72.46 0.78 -0.18
CA ALA A 52 -73.63 0.90 0.68
C ALA A 52 -74.54 2.07 0.26
N CYS A 53 -73.95 3.17 -0.24
CA CYS A 53 -74.69 4.30 -0.80
C CYS A 53 -75.36 3.97 -2.13
N GLN A 54 -74.65 3.29 -3.04
CA GLN A 54 -75.18 2.89 -4.35
C GLN A 54 -76.32 1.85 -4.25
N THR A 55 -76.31 1.02 -3.20
CA THR A 55 -77.37 0.03 -2.93
C THR A 55 -78.56 0.58 -2.14
N GLY A 56 -78.55 1.88 -1.79
CA GLY A 56 -79.64 2.55 -1.07
C GLY A 56 -79.68 2.32 0.44
N ASN A 57 -78.69 1.63 1.01
CA ASN A 57 -78.67 1.24 2.42
C ASN A 57 -78.14 2.33 3.37
N LYS A 58 -77.45 3.36 2.87
CA LYS A 58 -76.79 4.39 3.70
C LYS A 58 -76.68 5.72 2.96
N ASN A 59 -77.05 6.83 3.61
CA ASN A 59 -76.76 8.18 3.12
C ASN A 59 -75.34 8.61 3.56
N LEU A 60 -74.50 9.01 2.61
CA LEU A 60 -73.15 9.50 2.88
C LEU A 60 -73.18 10.96 3.32
N ASP A 61 -72.50 11.28 4.43
CA ASP A 61 -72.21 12.65 4.83
C ASP A 61 -70.95 13.14 4.11
N PHE A 62 -71.16 13.89 3.02
CA PHE A 62 -70.09 14.42 2.18
C PHE A 62 -69.22 15.47 2.89
N ASP A 63 -69.71 16.14 3.93
CA ASP A 63 -68.95 17.13 4.69
C ASP A 63 -67.90 16.49 5.61
N VAL A 64 -68.13 15.25 6.05
CA VAL A 64 -67.13 14.46 6.79
C VAL A 64 -65.93 14.17 5.90
N TYR A 65 -66.15 13.75 4.66
CA TYR A 65 -65.08 13.47 3.71
C TYR A 65 -64.32 14.74 3.32
N LYS A 66 -65.01 15.88 3.18
CA LYS A 66 -64.39 17.20 2.95
C LYS A 66 -63.47 17.63 4.10
N LYS A 67 -63.80 17.29 5.35
CA LYS A 67 -62.94 17.51 6.52
C LYS A 67 -61.72 16.58 6.56
N LEU A 68 -61.84 15.37 6.02
CA LEU A 68 -60.74 14.40 5.95
C LEU A 68 -59.65 14.84 4.96
N ILE A 69 -60.02 15.49 3.84
CA ILE A 69 -59.06 16.05 2.86
C ILE A 69 -58.05 17.01 3.52
N LYS A 70 -58.52 17.89 4.42
CA LYS A 70 -57.66 18.88 5.11
C LYS A 70 -56.67 18.27 6.12
N LYS A 71 -56.86 17.00 6.53
CA LYS A 71 -56.00 16.33 7.52
C LYS A 71 -54.88 15.49 6.89
N VAL A 72 -54.92 15.20 5.59
CA VAL A 72 -53.90 14.36 4.93
C VAL A 72 -52.69 15.21 4.53
N VAL A 73 -51.95 15.69 5.52
CA VAL A 73 -50.57 16.14 5.29
C VAL A 73 -49.73 14.87 5.16
N VAL A 74 -49.06 14.68 4.02
CA VAL A 74 -48.12 13.56 3.83
C VAL A 74 -47.03 13.70 4.90
N SER A 75 -47.13 12.88 5.95
CA SER A 75 -46.16 12.92 7.04
C SER A 75 -44.83 12.32 6.57
N LEU A 76 -43.73 13.05 6.82
CA LEU A 76 -42.36 12.59 6.60
C LEU A 76 -41.86 11.68 7.73
N ASP A 77 -42.69 11.42 8.75
CA ASP A 77 -42.30 10.68 9.96
C ASP A 77 -41.71 9.29 9.64
N TYR A 78 -42.22 8.62 8.60
CA TYR A 78 -41.72 7.31 8.15
C TYR A 78 -40.31 7.38 7.55
N ILE A 79 -39.97 8.47 6.86
CA ILE A 79 -38.62 8.70 6.34
C ILE A 79 -37.68 8.97 7.51
N ASP A 80 -38.14 9.77 8.48
CA ASP A 80 -37.38 10.05 9.69
C ASP A 80 -37.15 8.77 10.52
N ASP A 81 -38.13 7.86 10.58
CA ASP A 81 -38.03 6.57 11.25
C ASP A 81 -37.03 5.64 10.55
N LEU A 82 -37.09 5.55 9.22
CA LEU A 82 -36.11 4.78 8.45
C LEU A 82 -34.68 5.29 8.67
N LEU A 83 -34.47 6.62 8.59
CA LEU A 83 -33.16 7.23 8.84
C LEU A 83 -32.67 6.96 10.27
N SER A 84 -33.58 7.02 11.25
CA SER A 84 -33.30 6.69 12.64
C SER A 84 -32.89 5.22 12.79
N GLU A 85 -33.63 4.28 12.21
CA GLU A 85 -33.30 2.86 12.27
C GLU A 85 -31.96 2.52 11.62
N VAL A 86 -31.68 3.07 10.44
CA VAL A 86 -30.38 2.85 9.78
C VAL A 86 -29.24 3.44 10.61
N TYR A 87 -29.46 4.59 11.27
CA TYR A 87 -28.48 5.16 12.20
C TYR A 87 -28.11 4.24 13.36
N PHE A 88 -29.11 3.56 13.95
CA PHE A 88 -28.89 2.63 15.06
C PHE A 88 -28.58 1.18 14.63
N SER A 89 -28.46 0.90 13.34
CA SER A 89 -28.06 -0.42 12.84
C SER A 89 -26.58 -0.72 13.13
N ASP A 90 -26.19 -2.00 13.08
CA ASP A 90 -24.79 -2.42 13.27
C ASP A 90 -23.91 -2.20 12.03
N ALA A 91 -24.45 -1.56 10.98
CA ALA A 91 -23.74 -1.27 9.75
C ALA A 91 -22.52 -0.36 10.03
N SER A 92 -21.33 -0.84 9.64
CA SER A 92 -20.05 -0.17 9.86
C SER A 92 -19.30 0.18 8.58
N SER A 93 -19.66 -0.43 7.44
CA SER A 93 -19.09 -0.14 6.12
C SER A 93 -20.07 0.61 5.22
N TYR A 94 -19.55 1.30 4.19
CA TYR A 94 -20.37 1.99 3.20
C TYR A 94 -21.28 1.02 2.43
N GLU A 95 -20.76 -0.16 2.07
CA GLU A 95 -21.51 -1.22 1.36
C GLU A 95 -22.66 -1.77 2.20
N GLU A 96 -22.46 -1.93 3.51
CA GLU A 96 -23.50 -2.43 4.42
C GLU A 96 -24.62 -1.39 4.59
N LEU A 97 -24.26 -0.11 4.68
CA LEU A 97 -25.26 0.97 4.67
C LEU A 97 -26.06 0.99 3.37
N ASP A 98 -25.39 0.79 2.22
CA ASP A 98 -26.07 0.73 0.92
C ASP A 98 -27.08 -0.42 0.86
N ARG A 99 -26.72 -1.61 1.36
CA ARG A 99 -27.64 -2.76 1.47
C ARG A 99 -28.82 -2.48 2.41
N GLN A 100 -28.57 -1.89 3.57
CA GLN A 100 -29.63 -1.52 4.51
C GLN A 100 -30.65 -0.58 3.86
N PHE A 101 -30.18 0.44 3.14
CA PHE A 101 -31.08 1.34 2.40
C PHE A 101 -31.83 0.62 1.28
N SER A 102 -31.17 -0.22 0.48
CA SER A 102 -31.84 -0.95 -0.61
C SER A 102 -32.93 -1.91 -0.10
N SER A 103 -32.77 -2.46 1.12
CA SER A 103 -33.80 -3.31 1.73
C SER A 103 -35.00 -2.53 2.28
N LYS A 104 -34.78 -1.32 2.81
CA LYS A 104 -35.81 -0.53 3.51
C LYS A 104 -36.49 0.51 2.65
N ILE A 105 -35.84 1.03 1.61
CA ILE A 105 -36.43 2.03 0.71
C ILE A 105 -37.73 1.54 0.06
N PRO A 106 -37.89 0.27 -0.37
CA PRO A 106 -39.13 -0.24 -0.95
C PRO A 106 -40.38 0.04 -0.10
N SER A 107 -40.29 0.05 1.22
CA SER A 107 -41.44 0.32 2.10
C SER A 107 -41.90 1.79 2.10
N ILE A 108 -41.04 2.71 1.66
CA ILE A 108 -41.33 4.15 1.57
C ILE A 108 -41.47 4.67 0.13
N ILE A 109 -41.28 3.82 -0.90
CA ILE A 109 -41.39 4.23 -2.31
C ILE A 109 -42.74 4.88 -2.61
N SER A 110 -43.85 4.30 -2.14
CA SER A 110 -45.20 4.85 -2.36
C SER A 110 -45.34 6.26 -1.77
N ARG A 111 -44.72 6.53 -0.61
CA ARG A 111 -44.67 7.87 0.01
C ARG A 111 -43.79 8.83 -0.76
N LEU A 112 -42.60 8.40 -1.19
CA LEU A 112 -41.70 9.21 -2.00
C LEU A 112 -42.36 9.61 -3.32
N LYS A 113 -43.12 8.70 -3.94
CA LYS A 113 -43.87 8.95 -5.18
C LYS A 113 -45.05 9.92 -5.01
N GLN A 114 -45.49 10.16 -3.77
CA GLN A 114 -46.53 11.14 -3.41
C GLN A 114 -45.95 12.56 -3.17
N ILE A 115 -44.62 12.77 -3.26
CA ILE A 115 -43.98 14.06 -3.01
C ILE A 115 -43.85 14.88 -4.29
N LYS A 116 -44.58 16.00 -4.35
CA LYS A 116 -44.53 16.95 -5.47
C LYS A 116 -43.35 17.89 -5.34
N ILE A 117 -42.43 17.83 -6.30
CA ILE A 117 -41.28 18.73 -6.40
C ILE A 117 -41.51 19.63 -7.61
N ARG A 118 -41.76 20.92 -7.39
CA ARG A 118 -42.05 21.85 -8.49
C ARG A 118 -40.80 22.45 -9.10
N ASP A 119 -39.78 22.71 -8.29
CA ASP A 119 -38.52 23.31 -8.74
C ASP A 119 -37.32 22.82 -7.89
N ILE A 120 -36.12 23.24 -8.31
CA ILE A 120 -34.85 22.89 -7.64
C ILE A 120 -34.82 23.43 -6.19
N SER A 121 -35.46 24.58 -5.93
CA SER A 121 -35.51 25.19 -4.60
C SER A 121 -36.39 24.37 -3.64
N GLU A 122 -37.55 23.89 -4.11
CA GLU A 122 -38.43 23.00 -3.35
C GLU A 122 -37.77 21.63 -3.09
N ARG A 123 -37.00 21.11 -4.04
CA ARG A 123 -36.17 19.90 -3.83
C ARG A 123 -35.16 20.11 -2.70
N ASP A 124 -34.42 21.22 -2.74
CA ASP A 124 -33.38 21.50 -1.75
C ASP A 124 -33.99 21.78 -0.37
N GLN A 125 -35.14 22.46 -0.32
CA GLN A 125 -35.93 22.63 0.91
C GLN A 125 -36.44 21.29 1.47
N LEU A 126 -36.90 20.38 0.60
CA LEU A 126 -37.32 19.04 0.99
C LEU A 126 -36.15 18.28 1.63
N PHE A 127 -34.97 18.26 0.98
CA PHE A 127 -33.80 17.59 1.54
C PHE A 127 -33.35 18.21 2.86
N GLN A 128 -33.33 19.54 2.98
CA GLN A 128 -33.04 20.20 4.26
C GLN A 128 -34.04 19.85 5.36
N LYS A 129 -35.33 19.74 5.01
CA LYS A 129 -36.39 19.36 5.95
C LYS A 129 -36.21 17.92 6.44
N ILE A 130 -35.92 16.99 5.52
CA ILE A 130 -35.62 15.59 5.85
C ILE A 130 -34.36 15.49 6.73
N GLU A 131 -33.29 16.23 6.39
CA GLU A 131 -32.06 16.23 7.19
C GLU A 131 -32.32 16.71 8.62
N LYS A 132 -33.06 17.81 8.77
CA LYS A 132 -33.36 18.40 10.08
C LYS A 132 -34.25 17.50 10.91
N ASN A 133 -35.33 16.97 10.33
CA ASN A 133 -36.30 16.15 11.04
C ASN A 133 -35.70 14.78 11.43
N GLY A 134 -35.01 14.12 10.51
CA GLY A 134 -34.29 12.88 10.78
C GLY A 134 -33.25 13.05 11.88
N LEU A 135 -32.48 14.14 11.85
CA LEU A 135 -31.52 14.48 12.90
C LEU A 135 -32.19 14.70 14.26
N GLN A 136 -33.33 15.39 14.29
CA GLN A 136 -34.12 15.58 15.52
C GLN A 136 -34.62 14.24 16.08
N ARG A 137 -35.09 13.33 15.22
CA ARG A 137 -35.57 12.01 15.62
C ARG A 137 -34.45 11.12 16.16
N VAL A 138 -33.28 11.12 15.54
CA VAL A 138 -32.08 10.43 16.07
C VAL A 138 -31.68 10.99 17.44
N LYS A 139 -31.63 12.32 17.59
CA LYS A 139 -31.31 12.96 18.88
C LYS A 139 -32.34 12.63 19.97
N LYS A 140 -33.63 12.57 19.62
CA LYS A 140 -34.71 12.18 20.55
C LYS A 140 -34.51 10.74 21.03
N ARG A 141 -34.28 9.80 20.12
CA ARG A 141 -34.06 8.38 20.44
C ARG A 141 -32.77 8.14 21.23
N LEU A 142 -31.71 8.93 20.99
CA LEU A 142 -30.49 8.93 21.82
C LEU A 142 -30.77 9.39 23.26
N LYS A 143 -31.58 10.44 23.45
CA LYS A 143 -31.99 10.90 24.79
C LYS A 143 -32.83 9.86 25.52
N GLU A 144 -33.71 9.16 24.81
CA GLU A 144 -34.53 8.07 25.36
C GLU A 144 -33.67 6.86 25.77
N LYS A 145 -32.74 6.42 24.91
CA LYS A 145 -31.79 5.35 25.24
C LYS A 145 -30.86 5.70 26.41
N LYS A 146 -30.45 6.97 26.55
CA LYS A 146 -29.65 7.43 27.70
C LYS A 146 -30.40 7.25 29.04
N LYS A 147 -31.73 7.25 29.04
CA LYS A 147 -32.54 6.96 30.24
C LYS A 147 -32.64 5.46 30.57
N LEU A 148 -32.46 4.60 29.57
CA LEU A 148 -32.65 3.13 29.68
C LEU A 148 -31.33 2.36 29.85
N THR A 149 -30.20 2.94 29.46
CA THR A 149 -28.89 2.28 29.49
C THR A 149 -27.84 3.23 30.06
N VAL A 150 -26.98 2.73 30.97
CA VAL A 150 -25.84 3.47 31.58
C VAL A 150 -24.75 3.83 30.54
N SER A 151 -24.89 3.36 29.30
CA SER A 151 -23.99 3.65 28.17
C SER A 151 -24.25 5.04 27.59
N GLU A 152 -23.25 5.92 27.68
CA GLU A 152 -23.24 7.21 26.97
C GLU A 152 -22.94 7.05 25.47
N GLN A 153 -23.89 6.52 24.69
CA GLN A 153 -23.80 6.65 23.23
C GLN A 153 -23.98 8.13 22.84
N LYS A 154 -22.87 8.81 22.54
CA LYS A 154 -22.86 10.19 22.03
C LYS A 154 -23.24 10.18 20.54
N PHE A 155 -23.92 11.24 20.09
CA PHE A 155 -24.24 11.44 18.68
C PHE A 155 -22.95 11.53 17.85
N ASP A 156 -22.87 10.77 16.76
CA ASP A 156 -21.76 10.80 15.80
C ASP A 156 -22.17 11.61 14.56
N PRO A 157 -21.65 12.84 14.39
CA PRO A 157 -21.96 13.69 13.25
C PRO A 157 -21.49 13.08 11.92
N PHE A 158 -20.43 12.29 11.93
CA PHE A 158 -19.85 11.72 10.72
C PHE A 158 -20.71 10.57 10.20
N ARG A 159 -21.15 9.68 11.09
CA ARG A 159 -22.10 8.61 10.77
C ARG A 159 -23.41 9.17 10.19
N TRP A 160 -23.97 10.22 10.80
CA TRP A 160 -25.18 10.87 10.28
C TRP A 160 -24.98 11.42 8.86
N LYS A 161 -23.86 12.12 8.61
CA LYS A 161 -23.54 12.65 7.28
C LYS A 161 -23.43 11.54 6.22
N THR A 162 -22.79 10.42 6.55
CA THR A 162 -22.68 9.27 5.63
C THR A 162 -24.06 8.69 5.32
N ILE A 163 -24.88 8.44 6.35
CA ILE A 163 -26.23 7.88 6.21
C ILE A 163 -27.11 8.78 5.36
N PHE A 164 -27.12 10.07 5.65
CA PHE A 164 -27.94 11.02 4.89
C PHE A 164 -27.47 11.14 3.43
N ARG A 165 -26.15 11.14 3.17
CA ARG A 165 -25.59 11.11 1.81
C ARG A 165 -26.05 9.87 1.03
N LYS A 166 -25.87 8.67 1.61
CA LYS A 166 -26.28 7.40 0.97
C LYS A 166 -27.79 7.33 0.74
N PHE A 167 -28.58 7.83 1.69
CA PHE A 167 -30.02 7.94 1.52
C PHE A 167 -30.40 8.81 0.32
N ILE A 168 -29.85 10.02 0.20
CA ILE A 168 -30.09 10.91 -0.95
C ILE A 168 -29.72 10.22 -2.27
N GLU A 169 -28.57 9.53 -2.33
CA GLU A 169 -28.12 8.84 -3.53
C GLU A 169 -29.15 7.80 -4.03
N GLN A 170 -29.83 7.09 -3.13
CA GLN A 170 -30.81 6.07 -3.50
C GLN A 170 -32.22 6.64 -3.78
N ILE A 171 -32.65 7.71 -3.12
CA ILE A 171 -33.99 8.30 -3.35
C ILE A 171 -34.06 9.20 -4.58
N ASN A 172 -32.95 9.83 -4.97
CA ASN A 172 -32.94 10.84 -6.02
C ASN A 172 -33.35 10.27 -7.40
N PRO A 173 -32.94 9.05 -7.81
CA PRO A 173 -33.45 8.39 -9.01
C PRO A 173 -34.96 8.12 -8.95
N ILE A 174 -35.47 7.68 -7.80
CA ILE A 174 -36.90 7.34 -7.60
C ILE A 174 -37.77 8.59 -7.72
N LEU A 175 -37.33 9.69 -7.12
CA LEU A 175 -38.00 10.98 -7.24
C LEU A 175 -37.98 11.47 -8.69
N LEU A 176 -36.86 11.35 -9.40
CA LEU A 176 -36.76 11.73 -10.82
C LEU A 176 -37.69 10.91 -11.71
N GLU A 177 -37.66 9.58 -11.61
CA GLU A 177 -38.48 8.67 -12.41
C GLU A 177 -39.97 9.03 -12.31
N ARG A 178 -40.46 9.31 -11.10
CA ARG A 178 -41.85 9.70 -10.87
C ARG A 178 -42.22 11.04 -11.50
N HIS A 179 -41.30 12.01 -11.53
CA HIS A 179 -41.53 13.30 -12.20
C HIS A 179 -41.54 13.14 -13.73
N LEU A 180 -40.80 12.17 -14.28
CA LEU A 180 -40.86 11.84 -15.70
C LEU A 180 -42.16 11.12 -16.07
N GLU A 181 -42.64 10.20 -15.23
CA GLU A 181 -43.95 9.55 -15.41
C GLU A 181 -45.10 10.58 -15.48
N LEU A 182 -45.05 11.62 -14.65
CA LEU A 182 -46.03 12.72 -14.70
C LEU A 182 -46.02 13.44 -16.05
N LEU A 183 -44.83 13.75 -16.58
CA LEU A 183 -44.71 14.42 -17.87
C LEU A 183 -45.18 13.55 -19.03
N ASP A 184 -44.84 12.26 -19.00
CA ASP A 184 -45.24 11.29 -20.02
C ASP A 184 -46.76 11.07 -20.00
N TYR A 185 -47.39 11.14 -18.83
CA TYR A 185 -48.84 11.11 -18.73
C TYR A 185 -49.50 12.38 -19.28
N ILE A 186 -48.99 13.58 -18.95
CA ILE A 186 -49.59 14.84 -19.47
C ILE A 186 -49.43 14.89 -20.99
N LEU A 187 -48.30 14.40 -21.53
CA LEU A 187 -48.07 14.19 -22.97
C LEU A 187 -49.15 13.32 -23.62
N ALA A 188 -49.54 12.22 -22.96
CA ALA A 188 -50.49 11.26 -23.50
C ALA A 188 -51.96 11.72 -23.41
N THR A 189 -52.29 12.55 -22.42
CA THR A 189 -53.69 12.86 -22.07
C THR A 189 -54.10 14.31 -22.29
N GLY A 190 -53.15 15.24 -22.45
CA GLY A 190 -53.45 16.67 -22.58
C GLY A 190 -53.99 17.33 -21.30
N GLU A 191 -53.98 16.63 -20.15
CA GLU A 191 -54.48 17.14 -18.86
C GLU A 191 -53.49 18.15 -18.21
N ILE A 192 -53.37 19.35 -18.80
CA ILE A 192 -52.42 20.41 -18.37
C ILE A 192 -52.68 20.88 -16.92
N LYS A 193 -53.91 20.71 -16.41
CA LYS A 193 -54.31 21.06 -15.04
C LYS A 193 -53.52 20.32 -13.95
N LEU A 194 -52.86 19.19 -14.28
CA LEU A 194 -52.01 18.44 -13.34
C LEU A 194 -50.71 19.17 -12.96
N LEU A 195 -50.32 20.18 -13.74
CA LEU A 195 -49.23 21.11 -13.42
C LEU A 195 -49.68 22.16 -12.39
N ASP A 196 -50.19 21.77 -11.21
CA ASP A 196 -50.50 22.77 -10.18
C ASP A 196 -49.24 23.51 -9.72
N SER A 197 -49.05 24.71 -10.25
CA SER A 197 -48.36 25.79 -9.56
C SER A 197 -48.87 27.16 -10.01
N LEU A 198 -49.25 27.97 -9.02
CA LEU A 198 -49.37 29.42 -9.10
C LEU A 198 -48.05 30.14 -9.45
N LYS A 199 -46.95 29.40 -9.71
CA LYS A 199 -45.68 29.91 -10.27
C LYS A 199 -45.53 29.66 -11.78
N LEU A 200 -46.41 28.87 -12.39
CA LEU A 200 -46.68 28.93 -13.83
C LEU A 200 -47.54 30.14 -14.21
N SER A 201 -47.82 31.05 -13.27
CA SER A 201 -48.24 32.44 -13.58
C SER A 201 -47.16 33.23 -14.33
N VAL A 202 -45.94 32.70 -14.44
CA VAL A 202 -44.90 33.18 -15.36
C VAL A 202 -44.63 32.15 -16.47
N LEU A 203 -45.62 31.36 -16.90
CA LEU A 203 -45.70 31.10 -18.34
C LEU A 203 -45.97 32.47 -18.94
N THR A 204 -44.97 33.03 -19.62
CA THR A 204 -45.14 34.29 -20.36
C THR A 204 -46.45 34.20 -21.15
N PRO A 205 -47.25 35.27 -21.30
CA PRO A 205 -48.54 35.23 -22.02
C PRO A 205 -48.45 34.50 -23.37
N LYS A 206 -47.27 34.56 -24.00
CA LYS A 206 -46.86 33.76 -25.16
C LYS A 206 -47.09 32.25 -25.03
N TYR A 207 -46.71 31.60 -23.93
CA TYR A 207 -46.85 30.14 -23.76
C TYR A 207 -48.26 29.71 -23.39
N ILE A 208 -49.03 30.53 -22.67
CA ILE A 208 -50.46 30.25 -22.40
C ILE A 208 -51.24 30.37 -23.71
N TRP A 209 -51.03 31.47 -24.45
CA TRP A 209 -51.65 31.66 -25.76
C TRP A 209 -51.26 30.56 -26.76
N ILE A 210 -49.99 30.13 -26.79
CA ILE A 210 -49.57 28.99 -27.63
C ILE A 210 -50.27 27.70 -27.16
N ILE A 211 -50.30 27.37 -25.88
CA ILE A 211 -50.94 26.13 -25.41
C ILE A 211 -52.45 26.12 -25.72
N GLU A 212 -53.15 27.24 -25.51
CA GLU A 212 -54.57 27.37 -25.81
C GLU A 212 -54.85 27.36 -27.32
N SER A 213 -54.05 28.06 -28.12
CA SER A 213 -54.19 28.08 -29.60
C SER A 213 -53.73 26.78 -30.27
N THR A 214 -52.80 26.02 -29.68
CA THR A 214 -52.22 24.79 -30.27
C THR A 214 -53.01 23.53 -29.91
N LEU A 215 -53.78 23.54 -28.81
CA LEU A 215 -54.75 22.48 -28.52
C LEU A 215 -55.88 22.42 -29.57
N GLU A 216 -56.20 23.55 -30.20
CA GLU A 216 -57.14 23.60 -31.33
C GLU A 216 -56.48 23.31 -32.68
N SER A 217 -55.17 23.53 -32.86
CA SER A 217 -54.59 23.64 -34.21
C SER A 217 -53.44 22.73 -34.62
N GLU A 218 -52.64 22.06 -33.78
CA GLU A 218 -51.75 20.96 -34.26
C GLU A 218 -50.87 20.30 -33.16
N TRP A 219 -51.01 18.98 -33.00
CA TRP A 219 -50.44 18.17 -31.91
C TRP A 219 -48.89 18.05 -31.88
N TYR A 220 -48.19 18.37 -32.98
CA TYR A 220 -46.73 18.16 -33.08
C TYR A 220 -45.89 19.22 -32.36
N LEU A 221 -46.37 20.46 -32.26
CA LEU A 221 -45.70 21.56 -31.55
C LEU A 221 -45.68 21.31 -30.03
N LEU A 222 -46.78 20.76 -29.50
CA LEU A 222 -46.92 20.37 -28.09
C LEU A 222 -45.84 19.35 -27.69
N ARG A 223 -45.58 18.36 -28.57
CA ARG A 223 -44.57 17.32 -28.36
C ARG A 223 -43.15 17.89 -28.21
N SER A 224 -42.78 18.85 -29.04
CA SER A 224 -41.46 19.53 -28.98
C SER A 224 -41.25 20.30 -27.67
N TYR A 225 -42.28 21.03 -27.20
CA TYR A 225 -42.24 21.73 -25.92
C TYR A 225 -42.23 20.77 -24.72
N PHE A 226 -42.91 19.63 -24.80
CA PHE A 226 -42.82 18.58 -23.79
C PHE A 226 -41.47 17.89 -23.75
N PHE A 227 -40.82 17.64 -24.90
CA PHE A 227 -39.43 17.18 -24.92
C PHE A 227 -38.50 18.18 -24.25
N LYS A 228 -38.75 19.49 -24.44
CA LYS A 228 -38.03 20.55 -23.74
C LYS A 228 -38.30 20.55 -22.24
N ALA A 229 -39.55 20.40 -21.80
CA ALA A 229 -39.91 20.30 -20.38
C ALA A 229 -39.36 19.03 -19.71
N ARG A 230 -39.39 17.89 -20.41
CA ARG A 230 -38.78 16.62 -19.99
C ARG A 230 -37.27 16.76 -19.87
N SER A 231 -36.62 17.36 -20.87
CA SER A 231 -35.20 17.70 -20.80
C SER A 231 -34.92 18.67 -19.66
N GLU A 232 -35.79 19.65 -19.40
CA GLU A 232 -35.65 20.62 -18.33
C GLU A 232 -35.79 19.98 -16.95
N ILE A 233 -36.76 19.09 -16.72
CA ILE A 233 -36.94 18.35 -15.45
C ILE A 233 -35.86 17.30 -15.24
N GLN A 234 -35.50 16.53 -16.27
CA GLN A 234 -34.28 15.71 -16.22
C GLN A 234 -33.08 16.57 -15.88
N SER A 235 -33.01 17.77 -16.47
CA SER A 235 -32.01 18.76 -16.10
C SER A 235 -32.27 19.39 -14.75
N GLN A 236 -33.39 19.32 -14.04
CA GLN A 236 -33.51 19.88 -12.68
C GLN A 236 -32.98 18.89 -11.63
N PHE A 237 -33.19 17.60 -11.87
CA PHE A 237 -32.58 16.53 -11.07
C PHE A 237 -31.11 16.27 -11.46
N LYS A 238 -30.68 16.69 -12.67
CA LYS A 238 -29.28 16.66 -13.13
C LYS A 238 -28.54 18.02 -13.05
N ARG A 239 -29.21 19.17 -13.14
CA ARG A 239 -28.63 20.54 -13.07
C ARG A 239 -28.40 20.86 -11.60
N LYS A 240 -27.15 21.14 -11.38
CA LYS A 240 -26.57 21.85 -10.26
C LYS A 240 -25.96 23.09 -10.92
N GLU A 241 -26.16 24.28 -10.36
CA GLU A 241 -25.72 25.56 -10.97
C GLU A 241 -24.28 25.48 -11.49
N GLY A 242 -23.98 26.08 -12.64
CA GLY A 242 -22.82 25.76 -13.50
C GLY A 242 -21.45 25.68 -12.80
N THR A 243 -21.15 26.60 -11.89
CA THR A 243 -19.90 26.57 -11.08
C THR A 243 -19.96 25.53 -9.96
N ARG A 244 -21.12 25.36 -9.32
CA ARG A 244 -21.37 24.36 -8.28
C ARG A 244 -21.32 22.92 -8.84
N LYS A 245 -21.68 22.72 -10.11
CA LYS A 245 -21.68 21.44 -10.85
C LYS A 245 -20.30 20.79 -10.89
N HIS A 246 -19.27 21.54 -11.29
CA HIS A 246 -17.91 21.01 -11.41
C HIS A 246 -17.33 20.63 -10.05
N TRP A 247 -17.53 21.49 -9.04
CA TRP A 247 -17.06 21.24 -7.68
C TRP A 247 -17.76 20.07 -7.00
N GLU A 248 -19.08 19.93 -7.15
CA GLU A 248 -19.83 18.80 -6.59
C GLU A 248 -19.54 17.47 -7.30
N GLU A 249 -19.37 17.48 -8.63
CA GLU A 249 -19.00 16.27 -9.38
C GLU A 249 -17.58 15.81 -9.02
N THR A 250 -16.62 16.74 -8.97
CA THR A 250 -15.25 16.49 -8.53
C THR A 250 -15.23 15.99 -7.08
N LYS A 251 -16.05 16.57 -6.19
CA LYS A 251 -16.20 16.13 -4.81
C LYS A 251 -16.75 14.69 -4.72
N TYR A 252 -17.77 14.37 -5.51
CA TYR A 252 -18.37 13.03 -5.53
C TYR A 252 -17.41 11.96 -6.07
N LYS A 253 -16.69 12.27 -7.15
CA LYS A 253 -15.65 11.38 -7.69
C LYS A 253 -14.52 11.13 -6.68
N LYS A 254 -14.09 12.16 -5.94
CA LYS A 254 -13.13 12.00 -4.83
C LYS A 254 -13.67 11.12 -3.71
N ILE A 255 -14.94 11.32 -3.31
CA ILE A 255 -15.59 10.50 -2.26
C ILE A 255 -15.58 9.02 -2.66
N LYS A 256 -15.92 8.68 -3.91
CA LYS A 256 -15.89 7.30 -4.38
C LYS A 256 -14.53 6.64 -4.24
N ILE A 257 -13.44 7.33 -4.59
CA ILE A 257 -12.07 6.83 -4.41
C ILE A 257 -11.77 6.59 -2.92
N PHE A 258 -12.18 7.52 -2.04
CA PHE A 258 -11.97 7.38 -0.61
C PHE A 258 -12.80 6.26 0.02
N GLU A 259 -14.05 6.08 -0.42
CA GLU A 259 -14.92 4.97 0.02
C GLU A 259 -14.33 3.61 -0.40
N ALA A 260 -13.86 3.49 -1.65
CA ALA A 260 -13.18 2.29 -2.15
C ALA A 260 -11.94 1.94 -1.32
N CYS A 261 -11.18 2.96 -0.87
CA CYS A 261 -10.01 2.78 -0.01
C CYS A 261 -10.34 2.69 1.49
N LYS A 262 -11.63 2.60 1.86
CA LYS A 262 -12.12 2.48 3.26
C LYS A 262 -11.65 3.61 4.18
N PHE A 263 -11.61 4.84 3.67
CA PHE A 263 -11.28 6.01 4.51
C PHE A 263 -12.42 6.29 5.49
N SER A 264 -12.08 6.74 6.70
CA SER A 264 -13.06 7.27 7.64
C SER A 264 -13.64 8.59 7.14
N GLU A 265 -14.92 8.84 7.41
CA GLU A 265 -15.60 10.06 6.99
C GLU A 265 -14.90 11.34 7.53
N ALA A 266 -14.27 11.29 8.71
CA ALA A 266 -13.45 12.39 9.21
C ALA A 266 -12.25 12.73 8.29
N ASN A 267 -11.57 11.70 7.76
CA ASN A 267 -10.48 11.88 6.80
C ASN A 267 -11.01 12.37 5.46
N ILE A 268 -12.16 11.85 5.00
CA ILE A 268 -12.82 12.31 3.78
C ILE A 268 -13.12 13.81 3.87
N GLN A 269 -13.79 14.26 4.93
CA GLN A 269 -14.08 15.68 5.13
C GLN A 269 -12.80 16.52 5.15
N LYS A 270 -11.76 16.06 5.87
CA LYS A 270 -10.46 16.76 5.90
C LYS A 270 -9.86 16.95 4.51
N PHE A 271 -9.88 15.93 3.64
CA PHE A 271 -9.29 16.02 2.30
C PHE A 271 -10.20 16.70 1.28
N LEU A 272 -11.52 16.66 1.47
CA LEU A 272 -12.49 17.30 0.57
C LEU A 272 -12.45 18.83 0.63
N PHE A 273 -12.15 19.42 1.79
CA PHE A 273 -12.06 20.88 1.97
C PHE A 273 -10.66 21.45 1.67
N ILE A 274 -9.71 20.62 1.24
CA ILE A 274 -8.39 21.11 0.84
C ILE A 274 -8.44 21.43 -0.66
N ASP A 275 -8.49 22.72 -0.99
CA ASP A 275 -8.57 23.23 -2.37
C ASP A 275 -7.43 22.73 -3.28
N LYS A 276 -6.28 22.40 -2.68
CA LYS A 276 -5.09 21.93 -3.41
C LYS A 276 -5.18 20.47 -3.90
N LEU A 277 -6.13 19.67 -3.42
CA LEU A 277 -6.27 18.29 -3.89
C LEU A 277 -7.06 18.28 -5.20
N ASN A 278 -6.39 18.23 -6.35
CA ASN A 278 -7.09 18.03 -7.63
C ASN A 278 -7.58 16.57 -7.73
N TYR A 279 -8.74 16.34 -8.38
CA TYR A 279 -9.23 14.99 -8.64
C TYR A 279 -8.25 14.18 -9.49
N LYS A 280 -7.67 14.78 -10.54
CA LYS A 280 -6.68 14.13 -11.40
C LYS A 280 -5.46 13.62 -10.61
N THR A 281 -5.00 14.38 -9.64
CA THR A 281 -3.91 13.99 -8.73
C THR A 281 -4.30 12.82 -7.83
N LEU A 282 -5.54 12.80 -7.34
CA LEU A 282 -6.06 11.70 -6.51
C LEU A 282 -6.26 10.42 -7.33
N GLU A 283 -6.79 10.55 -8.55
CA GLU A 283 -6.96 9.45 -9.50
C GLU A 283 -5.61 8.85 -9.88
N GLU A 284 -4.62 9.67 -10.22
CA GLU A 284 -3.27 9.21 -10.59
C GLU A 284 -2.57 8.43 -9.47
N ILE A 285 -2.67 8.88 -8.20
CA ILE A 285 -2.09 8.12 -7.08
C ILE A 285 -2.91 6.87 -6.74
N PHE A 286 -4.21 6.89 -7.01
CA PHE A 286 -5.10 5.75 -6.79
C PHE A 286 -4.81 4.64 -7.79
N GLU A 287 -4.78 4.94 -9.09
CA GLU A 287 -4.39 4.01 -10.15
C GLU A 287 -3.00 3.43 -9.87
N PHE A 288 -2.03 4.29 -9.54
CA PHE A 288 -0.68 3.84 -9.19
C PHE A 288 -0.64 2.92 -7.95
N SER A 289 -1.52 3.15 -6.97
CA SER A 289 -1.63 2.28 -5.79
C SER A 289 -2.28 0.94 -6.14
N GLN A 290 -3.29 0.95 -7.02
CA GLN A 290 -3.98 -0.25 -7.50
C GLN A 290 -3.08 -1.13 -8.38
N GLU A 291 -2.23 -0.54 -9.24
CA GLU A 291 -1.20 -1.26 -10.00
C GLU A 291 -0.26 -2.07 -9.09
N LEU A 292 -0.03 -1.58 -7.88
CA LEU A 292 0.81 -2.23 -6.87
C LEU A 292 0.01 -3.15 -5.91
N GLY A 293 -1.30 -3.31 -6.12
CA GLY A 293 -2.18 -4.11 -5.26
C GLY A 293 -2.36 -3.53 -3.85
N LEU A 294 -2.25 -2.21 -3.70
CA LEU A 294 -2.32 -1.51 -2.42
C LEU A 294 -3.51 -0.55 -2.35
N ASP A 295 -4.19 -0.50 -1.21
CA ASP A 295 -5.16 0.56 -0.90
C ASP A 295 -4.46 1.86 -0.52
N LEU A 296 -4.99 3.01 -0.93
CA LEU A 296 -4.48 4.31 -0.47
C LEU A 296 -4.64 4.47 1.04
N LYS A 297 -3.72 5.21 1.66
CA LYS A 297 -3.82 5.64 3.08
C LYS A 297 -3.88 7.17 3.19
N PRO A 298 -4.42 7.74 4.29
CA PRO A 298 -4.46 9.19 4.51
C PRO A 298 -3.10 9.89 4.37
N ARG A 299 -2.02 9.20 4.72
CA ARG A 299 -0.65 9.72 4.56
C ARG A 299 -0.24 9.87 3.09
N ASP A 300 -0.64 8.94 2.22
CA ASP A 300 -0.34 8.98 0.79
C ASP A 300 -0.97 10.23 0.15
N VAL A 301 -2.24 10.47 0.46
CA VAL A 301 -2.99 11.66 0.02
C VAL A 301 -2.38 12.95 0.57
N SER A 302 -1.97 12.95 1.85
CA SER A 302 -1.28 14.09 2.46
C SER A 302 0.07 14.41 1.81
N LEU A 303 0.78 13.39 1.34
CA LEU A 303 2.04 13.55 0.61
C LEU A 303 1.80 14.02 -0.83
N ALA A 304 0.71 13.60 -1.45
CA ALA A 304 0.33 14.04 -2.80
C ALA A 304 0.07 15.56 -2.85
N LEU A 305 -0.48 16.14 -1.77
CA LEU A 305 -0.61 17.59 -1.61
C LEU A 305 0.74 18.34 -1.65
N ARG A 306 1.86 17.65 -1.37
CA ARG A 306 3.22 18.20 -1.42
C ARG A 306 3.98 17.83 -2.71
N GLY A 307 3.35 17.06 -3.60
CA GLY A 307 3.90 16.54 -4.84
C GLY A 307 3.52 15.07 -5.09
N VAL A 308 3.03 14.77 -6.29
CA VAL A 308 2.63 13.41 -6.72
C VAL A 308 3.78 12.42 -6.58
N ASP A 309 4.99 12.80 -6.97
CA ASP A 309 6.17 11.92 -6.89
C ASP A 309 6.51 11.51 -5.46
N LYS A 310 6.24 12.38 -4.48
CA LYS A 310 6.44 12.05 -3.06
C LYS A 310 5.43 11.01 -2.59
N ALA A 311 4.18 11.10 -3.05
CA ALA A 311 3.17 10.09 -2.80
C ALA A 311 3.51 8.76 -3.47
N LYS A 312 3.83 8.76 -4.77
CA LYS A 312 4.26 7.56 -5.51
C LYS A 312 5.47 6.90 -4.86
N THR A 313 6.46 7.69 -4.42
CA THR A 313 7.64 7.17 -3.70
C THR A 313 7.26 6.50 -2.38
N HIS A 314 6.34 7.09 -1.62
CA HIS A 314 5.87 6.52 -0.36
C HIS A 314 5.02 5.26 -0.58
N ILE A 315 4.16 5.24 -1.60
CA ILE A 315 3.37 4.07 -2.01
C ILE A 315 4.32 2.93 -2.44
N LYS A 316 5.35 3.23 -3.26
CA LYS A 316 6.41 2.27 -3.63
C LYS A 316 7.15 1.73 -2.40
N ALA A 317 7.53 2.60 -1.46
CA ALA A 317 8.20 2.19 -0.23
C ALA A 317 7.32 1.25 0.62
N ARG A 318 6.00 1.53 0.68
CA ARG A 318 5.01 0.67 1.34
C ARG A 318 4.82 -0.67 0.61
N GLY A 319 4.89 -0.65 -0.72
CA GLY A 319 4.94 -1.86 -1.57
C GLY A 319 6.27 -2.60 -1.51
N GLY A 320 7.21 -2.19 -0.65
CA GLY A 320 8.48 -2.87 -0.47
C GLY A 320 9.56 -2.53 -1.50
N PHE A 321 9.32 -1.59 -2.41
CA PHE A 321 10.29 -1.15 -3.41
C PHE A 321 11.28 -0.15 -2.79
N LEU A 322 12.57 -0.46 -2.84
CA LEU A 322 13.64 0.48 -2.50
C LEU A 322 13.72 1.55 -3.58
N MET A 323 13.69 2.83 -3.20
CA MET A 323 13.73 3.97 -4.11
C MET A 323 14.82 4.98 -3.71
N GLY A 324 15.24 5.81 -4.67
CA GLY A 324 16.23 6.87 -4.46
C GLY A 324 17.59 6.33 -3.99
N SER A 325 18.16 6.95 -2.94
CA SER A 325 19.47 6.58 -2.40
C SER A 325 19.57 5.12 -1.93
N ARG A 326 18.47 4.50 -1.52
CA ARG A 326 18.46 3.08 -1.12
C ARG A 326 18.58 2.14 -2.31
N LYS A 327 17.99 2.47 -3.45
CA LYS A 327 18.14 1.71 -4.70
C LYS A 327 19.56 1.83 -5.23
N VAL A 328 20.11 3.04 -5.22
CA VAL A 328 21.51 3.30 -5.61
C VAL A 328 22.45 2.49 -4.72
N PHE A 329 22.24 2.50 -3.41
CA PHE A 329 23.05 1.73 -2.48
C PHE A 329 22.88 0.21 -2.68
N GLN A 330 21.67 -0.28 -2.95
CA GLN A 330 21.46 -1.68 -3.32
C GLN A 330 22.28 -2.07 -4.56
N ASN A 331 22.25 -1.25 -5.61
CA ASN A 331 23.01 -1.51 -6.84
C ASN A 331 24.51 -1.52 -6.57
N GLN A 332 25.03 -0.56 -5.78
CA GLN A 332 26.45 -0.56 -5.37
C GLN A 332 26.84 -1.84 -4.64
N LEU A 333 25.98 -2.36 -3.74
CA LEU A 333 26.24 -3.64 -3.07
C LEU A 333 26.24 -4.82 -4.06
N LEU A 334 25.34 -4.81 -5.05
CA LEU A 334 25.32 -5.83 -6.11
C LEU A 334 26.60 -5.78 -6.95
N ASP A 335 27.10 -4.58 -7.28
CA ASP A 335 28.36 -4.39 -8.01
C ASP A 335 29.57 -4.91 -7.22
N PHE A 336 29.52 -4.85 -5.88
CA PHE A 336 30.52 -5.46 -5.01
C PHE A 336 30.38 -6.98 -4.85
N GLY A 337 29.34 -7.59 -5.44
CA GLY A 337 29.12 -9.03 -5.42
C GLY A 337 28.28 -9.55 -4.24
N PHE A 338 27.50 -8.68 -3.58
CA PHE A 338 26.51 -9.13 -2.60
C PHE A 338 25.38 -9.91 -3.27
N SER A 339 24.79 -10.85 -2.55
CA SER A 339 23.59 -11.54 -3.00
C SER A 339 22.41 -10.57 -3.10
N LYS A 340 21.44 -10.87 -3.99
CA LYS A 340 20.27 -10.00 -4.20
C LYS A 340 19.44 -9.79 -2.94
N GLY A 341 19.30 -10.83 -2.11
CA GLY A 341 18.49 -10.80 -0.88
C GLY A 341 19.14 -9.99 0.25
N THR A 342 20.44 -10.15 0.44
CA THR A 342 21.24 -9.42 1.44
C THR A 342 21.42 -7.96 1.05
N ALA A 343 21.72 -7.65 -0.22
CA ALA A 343 21.81 -6.28 -0.72
C ALA A 343 20.49 -5.52 -0.49
N TYR A 344 19.35 -6.16 -0.74
CA TYR A 344 18.03 -5.60 -0.43
C TYR A 344 17.86 -5.37 1.08
N THR A 345 18.20 -6.36 1.90
CA THR A 345 18.04 -6.30 3.36
C THR A 345 18.88 -5.17 3.98
N ILE A 346 20.15 -5.09 3.58
CA ILE A 346 21.07 -4.03 4.00
C ILE A 346 20.56 -2.67 3.54
N ALA A 347 20.20 -2.52 2.26
CA ALA A 347 19.72 -1.24 1.74
C ALA A 347 18.38 -0.79 2.35
N LYS A 348 17.56 -1.72 2.85
CA LYS A 348 16.32 -1.45 3.57
C LYS A 348 16.59 -0.97 5.02
N GLN A 349 17.52 -1.62 5.71
CA GLN A 349 17.75 -1.43 7.15
C GLN A 349 18.83 -0.38 7.47
N ALA A 350 19.83 -0.21 6.61
CA ALA A 350 20.93 0.70 6.84
C ALA A 350 20.46 2.17 6.86
N LYS A 351 21.00 2.94 7.81
CA LYS A 351 20.90 4.40 7.79
C LYS A 351 21.83 4.94 6.70
N ARG A 352 21.38 5.98 5.98
CA ARG A 352 22.14 6.60 4.87
C ARG A 352 23.57 7.00 5.27
N SER A 353 23.76 7.45 6.51
CA SER A 353 25.07 7.81 7.06
C SER A 353 26.06 6.65 7.08
N ASN A 354 25.60 5.40 7.12
CA ASN A 354 26.45 4.23 7.33
C ASN A 354 26.73 3.46 6.03
N ASN A 355 26.17 3.92 4.90
CA ASN A 355 26.33 3.25 3.61
C ASN A 355 27.81 3.11 3.22
N HIS A 356 28.58 4.19 3.36
CA HIS A 356 30.02 4.21 3.07
C HIS A 356 30.79 3.21 3.95
N GLN A 357 30.52 3.18 5.25
CA GLN A 357 31.18 2.26 6.18
C GLN A 357 30.97 0.78 5.80
N ILE A 358 29.78 0.40 5.35
CA ILE A 358 29.49 -0.99 4.95
C ILE A 358 30.26 -1.33 3.68
N SER A 359 30.19 -0.47 2.66
CA SER A 359 30.88 -0.66 1.38
C SER A 359 32.40 -0.71 1.55
N GLU A 360 32.97 0.29 2.24
CA GLU A 360 34.41 0.40 2.50
C GLU A 360 34.90 -0.78 3.33
N SER A 361 34.17 -1.17 4.39
CA SER A 361 34.58 -2.33 5.21
C SER A 361 34.59 -3.62 4.41
N PHE A 362 33.63 -3.81 3.49
CA PHE A 362 33.58 -5.00 2.63
C PHE A 362 34.76 -5.01 1.65
N GLN A 363 35.00 -3.90 0.94
CA GLN A 363 36.12 -3.77 0.02
C GLN A 363 37.47 -3.94 0.73
N GLN A 364 37.64 -3.30 1.89
CA GLN A 364 38.83 -3.43 2.71
C GLN A 364 39.03 -4.88 3.17
N SER A 365 37.95 -5.61 3.46
CA SER A 365 38.06 -7.03 3.84
C SER A 365 38.58 -7.87 2.66
N LEU A 366 38.09 -7.63 1.45
CA LEU A 366 38.58 -8.31 0.25
C LEU A 366 40.05 -7.95 -0.05
N GLN A 367 40.43 -6.69 0.12
CA GLN A 367 41.83 -6.26 -0.05
C GLN A 367 42.75 -6.97 0.95
N VAL A 368 42.36 -7.01 2.24
CA VAL A 368 43.14 -7.70 3.28
C VAL A 368 43.28 -9.19 2.97
N ILE A 369 42.24 -9.84 2.44
CA ILE A 369 42.32 -11.24 2.03
C ILE A 369 43.34 -11.44 0.90
N SER A 370 43.37 -10.52 -0.07
CA SER A 370 44.35 -10.55 -1.15
C SER A 370 45.77 -10.33 -0.63
N ASP A 371 45.98 -9.30 0.21
CA ASP A 371 47.29 -8.96 0.77
C ASP A 371 47.86 -10.08 1.66
N GLU A 372 46.99 -10.78 2.38
CA GLU A 372 47.36 -11.85 3.32
C GLU A 372 47.20 -13.26 2.74
N ILE A 373 46.98 -13.38 1.42
CA ILE A 373 46.80 -14.69 0.78
C ILE A 373 47.98 -15.63 1.02
N VAL A 374 49.20 -15.09 1.13
CA VAL A 374 50.40 -15.91 1.39
C VAL A 374 50.37 -16.60 2.76
N TRP A 375 49.58 -16.08 3.70
CA TRP A 375 49.37 -16.59 5.06
C TRP A 375 48.15 -17.49 5.21
N TYR A 376 47.05 -17.17 4.53
CA TYR A 376 45.83 -17.96 4.70
C TYR A 376 45.60 -18.96 3.56
N ARG A 377 46.25 -18.75 2.40
CA ARG A 377 46.05 -19.53 1.16
C ARG A 377 44.58 -19.57 0.74
N ILE A 378 43.83 -18.52 1.09
CA ILE A 378 42.42 -18.37 0.74
C ILE A 378 42.32 -17.30 -0.34
N PRO A 379 41.80 -17.63 -1.53
CA PRO A 379 41.63 -16.63 -2.57
C PRO A 379 40.53 -15.62 -2.18
N PRO A 380 40.67 -14.35 -2.57
CA PRO A 380 39.65 -13.33 -2.32
C PRO A 380 38.30 -13.69 -2.97
N ASP A 381 38.31 -14.50 -4.02
CA ASP A 381 37.12 -15.01 -4.73
C ASP A 381 36.42 -16.20 -4.06
N CYS A 382 36.90 -16.65 -2.90
CA CYS A 382 36.26 -17.73 -2.18
C CYS A 382 34.82 -17.34 -1.78
N GLN A 383 33.83 -17.95 -2.45
CA GLN A 383 32.41 -17.65 -2.22
C GLN A 383 31.99 -17.81 -0.76
N ARG A 384 32.56 -18.82 -0.08
CA ARG A 384 32.28 -19.07 1.34
C ARG A 384 32.69 -17.89 2.22
N ILE A 385 33.89 -17.35 2.04
CA ILE A 385 34.36 -16.21 2.83
C ILE A 385 33.60 -14.93 2.46
N LYS A 386 33.31 -14.71 1.17
CA LYS A 386 32.46 -13.58 0.74
C LYS A 386 31.10 -13.63 1.44
N ALA A 387 30.45 -14.79 1.47
CA ALA A 387 29.16 -15.00 2.14
C ALA A 387 29.26 -14.80 3.67
N GLU A 388 30.34 -15.24 4.32
CA GLU A 388 30.55 -15.06 5.75
C GLU A 388 30.79 -13.58 6.12
N ILE A 389 31.54 -12.83 5.30
CA ILE A 389 31.74 -11.37 5.46
C ILE A 389 30.43 -10.63 5.23
N GLU A 390 29.71 -10.97 4.16
CA GLU A 390 28.39 -10.44 3.84
C GLU A 390 27.40 -10.65 5.00
N ALA A 391 27.42 -11.83 5.63
CA ALA A 391 26.61 -12.09 6.82
C ALA A 391 27.00 -11.19 8.01
N GLN A 392 28.27 -10.81 8.15
CA GLN A 392 28.67 -9.81 9.15
C GLN A 392 28.16 -8.41 8.78
N CYS A 393 28.17 -8.04 7.50
CA CYS A 393 27.63 -6.76 7.03
C CYS A 393 26.13 -6.63 7.34
N VAL A 394 25.35 -7.70 7.13
CA VAL A 394 23.92 -7.73 7.51
C VAL A 394 23.75 -7.61 9.02
N LYS A 395 24.54 -8.35 9.80
CA LYS A 395 24.38 -8.42 11.26
C LYS A 395 24.77 -7.14 11.98
N HIS A 396 25.78 -6.42 11.47
CA HIS A 396 26.44 -5.31 12.17
C HIS A 396 26.45 -4.00 11.37
N LEU A 397 25.35 -3.67 10.70
CA LEU A 397 25.22 -2.53 9.76
C LEU A 397 26.07 -1.29 10.08
N SER A 398 26.00 -0.74 11.31
CA SER A 398 26.71 0.49 11.69
C SER A 398 28.10 0.27 12.31
N THR A 399 28.46 -0.97 12.61
CA THR A 399 29.68 -1.33 13.35
C THR A 399 30.48 -2.41 12.64
N VAL A 400 30.22 -2.65 11.35
CA VAL A 400 30.87 -3.68 10.53
C VAL A 400 32.39 -3.57 10.63
N HIS A 401 32.94 -2.36 10.48
CA HIS A 401 34.37 -2.09 10.58
C HIS A 401 34.97 -2.56 11.90
N ILE A 402 34.37 -2.13 13.02
CA ILE A 402 34.78 -2.50 14.38
C ILE A 402 34.74 -4.02 14.55
N HIS A 403 33.69 -4.67 14.05
CA HIS A 403 33.55 -6.12 14.19
C HIS A 403 34.56 -6.91 13.36
N LEU A 404 34.78 -6.53 12.11
CA LEU A 404 35.69 -7.22 11.21
C LEU A 404 37.15 -7.01 11.60
N PHE A 405 37.55 -5.76 11.85
CA PHE A 405 38.95 -5.37 12.05
C PHE A 405 39.33 -5.24 13.54
N GLU A 406 38.67 -4.37 14.30
CA GLU A 406 39.08 -4.09 15.69
C GLU A 406 38.85 -5.28 16.63
N ARG A 407 37.73 -5.99 16.47
CA ARG A 407 37.41 -7.22 17.21
C ARG A 407 37.96 -8.48 16.56
N GLY A 408 38.69 -8.35 15.44
CA GLY A 408 39.39 -9.45 14.77
C GLY A 408 38.51 -10.56 14.21
N ARG A 409 37.23 -10.30 13.86
CA ARG A 409 36.37 -11.34 13.28
C ARG A 409 36.87 -11.80 11.92
N LEU A 410 37.41 -10.90 11.10
CA LEU A 410 37.95 -11.27 9.79
C LEU A 410 39.07 -12.31 9.93
N ASN A 411 40.00 -12.08 10.86
CA ASN A 411 41.05 -13.04 11.20
C ASN A 411 40.49 -14.41 11.58
N LYS A 412 39.45 -14.43 12.44
CA LYS A 412 38.80 -15.68 12.86
C LYS A 412 38.18 -16.44 11.68
N LEU A 413 37.52 -15.76 10.75
CA LEU A 413 36.93 -16.38 9.56
C LEU A 413 38.03 -16.98 8.66
N LEU A 414 39.13 -16.24 8.44
CA LEU A 414 40.26 -16.72 7.65
C LEU A 414 40.95 -17.92 8.29
N LEU A 415 41.18 -17.90 9.60
CA LEU A 415 41.69 -19.05 10.33
C LEU A 415 40.78 -20.27 10.19
N GLN A 416 39.45 -20.09 10.27
CA GLN A 416 38.49 -21.18 10.14
C GLN A 416 38.47 -21.79 8.74
N ALA A 417 38.54 -20.97 7.68
CA ALA A 417 38.62 -21.48 6.32
C ALA A 417 39.98 -22.13 6.03
N GLY A 418 41.08 -21.57 6.53
CA GLY A 418 42.43 -22.09 6.36
C GLY A 418 42.66 -23.44 7.02
N LYS A 419 41.90 -23.77 8.08
CA LYS A 419 41.97 -25.08 8.76
C LYS A 419 41.85 -26.24 7.79
N ILE A 420 40.94 -26.19 6.81
CA ILE A 420 40.73 -27.29 5.86
C ILE A 420 42.03 -27.60 5.10
N LEU A 421 42.74 -26.55 4.66
CA LEU A 421 44.02 -26.68 3.97
C LEU A 421 45.10 -27.26 4.89
N ILE A 422 45.17 -26.81 6.14
CA ILE A 422 46.11 -27.33 7.14
C ILE A 422 45.85 -28.83 7.39
N ARG A 423 44.59 -29.25 7.56
CA ARG A 423 44.23 -30.66 7.79
C ARG A 423 44.65 -31.55 6.63
N ARG A 424 44.38 -31.12 5.39
CA ARG A 424 44.79 -31.84 4.17
C ARG A 424 46.30 -31.99 4.11
N TYR A 425 47.03 -30.92 4.40
CA TYR A 425 48.49 -30.94 4.36
C TYR A 425 49.10 -31.82 5.47
N LEU A 426 48.56 -31.77 6.69
CA LEU A 426 48.99 -32.65 7.78
C LEU A 426 48.78 -34.13 7.45
N SER A 427 47.64 -34.47 6.84
CA SER A 427 47.32 -35.84 6.42
C SER A 427 48.28 -36.31 5.32
N LYS A 428 48.63 -35.43 4.37
CA LYS A 428 49.63 -35.72 3.34
C LYS A 428 51.02 -36.02 3.91
N VAL A 429 51.44 -35.26 4.93
CA VAL A 429 52.81 -35.36 5.47
C VAL A 429 52.98 -36.51 6.46
N TYR A 430 51.98 -36.74 7.32
CA TYR A 430 52.09 -37.68 8.43
C TYR A 430 51.10 -38.86 8.38
N GLY A 431 50.22 -38.90 7.38
CA GLY A 431 49.17 -39.90 7.22
C GLY A 431 47.83 -39.51 7.87
N ASP A 432 46.75 -40.20 7.48
CA ASP A 432 45.38 -39.83 7.85
C ASP A 432 45.08 -39.95 9.36
N LYS A 433 45.78 -40.83 10.07
CA LYS A 433 45.61 -41.06 11.52
C LYS A 433 46.10 -39.91 12.40
N VAL A 434 46.73 -38.88 11.83
CA VAL A 434 47.21 -37.71 12.61
C VAL A 434 46.08 -36.94 13.27
N CYS A 435 44.87 -36.99 12.69
CA CYS A 435 43.69 -36.39 13.30
C CYS A 435 43.23 -37.10 14.60
N GLU A 436 43.64 -38.34 14.82
CA GLU A 436 43.30 -39.14 16.03
C GLU A 436 44.22 -38.81 17.21
N LEU A 437 45.30 -38.06 17.00
CA LEU A 437 46.24 -37.70 18.05
C LEU A 437 45.62 -36.71 19.04
N ASN A 438 45.79 -36.96 20.34
CA ASN A 438 45.36 -36.05 21.41
C ASN A 438 45.92 -34.62 21.27
N CYS A 439 47.06 -34.44 20.60
CA CYS A 439 47.68 -33.13 20.38
C CYS A 439 47.30 -32.45 19.05
N TYR A 440 46.37 -33.03 18.27
CA TYR A 440 46.05 -32.56 16.92
C TYR A 440 45.60 -31.09 16.87
N PHE A 441 44.84 -30.63 17.86
CA PHE A 441 44.41 -29.23 17.95
C PHE A 441 45.59 -28.22 18.02
N ARG A 442 46.76 -28.66 18.52
CA ARG A 442 47.99 -27.84 18.55
C ARG A 442 48.70 -27.81 17.20
N LEU A 443 48.46 -28.81 16.34
CA LEU A 443 48.98 -28.88 14.98
C LEU A 443 48.13 -28.08 13.98
N GLU A 444 46.83 -27.97 14.24
CA GLU A 444 45.85 -27.31 13.37
C GLU A 444 45.94 -25.77 13.41
N THR A 445 47.15 -25.23 13.28
CA THR A 445 47.43 -23.79 13.27
C THR A 445 48.29 -23.39 12.09
N ILE A 446 48.08 -22.18 11.57
CA ILE A 446 48.78 -21.67 10.40
C ILE A 446 50.29 -21.60 10.62
N HIS A 447 50.72 -21.27 11.83
CA HIS A 447 52.14 -21.24 12.20
C HIS A 447 52.80 -22.62 12.10
N GLN A 448 52.08 -23.69 12.45
CA GLN A 448 52.62 -25.05 12.33
C GLN A 448 52.66 -25.52 10.88
N TYR A 449 51.65 -25.14 10.08
CA TYR A 449 51.69 -25.33 8.63
C TYR A 449 52.93 -24.70 8.01
N TYR A 450 53.25 -23.44 8.35
CA TYR A 450 54.43 -22.76 7.81
C TYR A 450 55.76 -23.30 8.32
N LYS A 451 55.82 -23.76 9.57
CA LYS A 451 56.99 -24.50 10.05
C LYS A 451 57.22 -25.76 9.23
N LEU A 452 56.16 -26.52 8.92
CA LEU A 452 56.31 -27.72 8.10
C LEU A 452 56.71 -27.39 6.66
N LYS A 453 56.15 -26.34 6.07
CA LYS A 453 56.58 -25.85 4.75
C LYS A 453 58.06 -25.45 4.74
N PHE A 454 58.56 -24.86 5.82
CA PHE A 454 59.98 -24.59 5.95
C PHE A 454 60.81 -25.88 5.85
N PHE A 455 60.46 -26.93 6.60
CA PHE A 455 61.17 -28.21 6.55
C PHE A 455 61.04 -28.89 5.18
N GLU A 456 59.89 -28.81 4.51
CA GLU A 456 59.71 -29.34 3.14
C GLU A 456 60.67 -28.68 2.14
N TYR A 457 60.91 -27.37 2.26
CA TYR A 457 61.67 -26.60 1.27
C TYR A 457 63.16 -26.43 1.57
N HIS A 458 63.55 -26.47 2.84
CA HIS A 458 64.92 -26.12 3.28
C HIS A 458 65.63 -27.24 4.04
N ASP A 459 64.90 -28.27 4.47
CA ASP A 459 65.47 -29.42 5.18
C ASP A 459 65.17 -30.70 4.38
N SER A 460 66.01 -31.72 4.54
CA SER A 460 65.80 -33.03 3.92
C SER A 460 65.02 -33.98 4.83
N LYS A 461 64.91 -33.66 6.13
CA LYS A 461 64.17 -34.46 7.11
C LYS A 461 62.99 -33.70 7.68
N ILE A 462 61.79 -34.23 7.45
CA ILE A 462 60.56 -33.75 8.09
C ILE A 462 60.59 -34.16 9.58
N PRO A 463 60.40 -33.23 10.52
CA PRO A 463 60.38 -33.54 11.96
C PRO A 463 59.20 -34.43 12.31
N SER A 464 59.28 -35.19 13.40
CA SER A 464 58.11 -35.86 13.97
C SER A 464 57.09 -34.86 14.51
N VAL A 465 55.83 -35.30 14.68
CA VAL A 465 54.76 -34.51 15.31
C VAL A 465 55.19 -33.91 16.65
N SER A 466 55.90 -34.70 17.47
CA SER A 466 56.34 -34.27 18.79
C SER A 466 57.43 -33.19 18.74
N GLU A 467 58.33 -33.27 17.76
CA GLU A 467 59.40 -32.30 17.54
C GLU A 467 58.85 -30.98 17.02
N LEU A 468 57.93 -31.03 16.04
CA LEU A 468 57.32 -29.84 15.46
C LEU A 468 56.62 -28.97 16.52
N ILE A 469 55.85 -29.61 17.41
CA ILE A 469 55.12 -28.90 18.49
C ILE A 469 56.10 -28.25 19.48
N LYS A 470 57.24 -28.91 19.76
CA LYS A 470 58.27 -28.41 20.69
C LYS A 470 59.08 -27.23 20.13
N VAL A 471 59.07 -26.99 18.82
CA VAL A 471 59.76 -25.84 18.22
C VAL A 471 59.02 -24.54 18.55
N ASN A 472 59.55 -23.78 19.51
CA ASN A 472 59.05 -22.44 19.84
C ASN A 472 59.47 -21.39 18.78
N ARG A 473 58.66 -20.34 18.56
CA ARG A 473 58.89 -19.23 17.61
C ARG A 473 60.26 -18.57 17.78
N LYS A 474 60.70 -18.30 19.01
CA LYS A 474 62.03 -17.73 19.29
C LYS A 474 63.19 -18.60 18.77
N LYS A 475 63.10 -19.93 18.95
CA LYS A 475 64.11 -20.88 18.43
C LYS A 475 63.99 -21.09 16.93
N PHE A 476 62.80 -20.91 16.37
CA PHE A 476 62.54 -21.03 14.95
C PHE A 476 63.05 -19.83 14.15
N GLN A 477 63.06 -18.63 14.76
CA GLN A 477 63.52 -17.40 14.13
C GLN A 477 64.95 -17.51 13.60
N SER A 478 65.89 -18.05 14.38
CA SER A 478 67.28 -18.22 13.93
C SER A 478 67.38 -19.17 12.73
N ARG A 479 66.61 -20.26 12.74
CA ARG A 479 66.54 -21.21 11.63
C ARG A 479 65.93 -20.60 10.37
N LEU A 480 64.91 -19.75 10.50
CA LEU A 480 64.30 -19.03 9.39
C LEU A 480 65.30 -18.09 8.72
N LEU A 481 66.07 -17.33 9.51
CA LEU A 481 67.11 -16.43 8.99
C LEU A 481 68.22 -17.18 8.27
N GLU A 482 68.64 -18.33 8.80
CA GLU A 482 69.62 -19.20 8.15
C GLU A 482 69.08 -19.78 6.84
N GLY A 483 67.88 -20.38 6.86
CA GLY A 483 67.24 -20.93 5.67
C GLY A 483 66.99 -19.87 4.58
N TYR A 484 66.64 -18.64 4.97
CA TYR A 484 66.58 -17.52 4.03
C TYR A 484 67.92 -17.24 3.36
N LYS A 485 69.01 -17.11 4.12
CA LYS A 485 70.36 -16.87 3.56
C LYS A 485 70.76 -17.99 2.60
N THR A 486 70.57 -19.25 3.00
CA THR A 486 70.88 -20.41 2.17
C THR A 486 70.05 -20.43 0.89
N PHE A 487 68.77 -20.09 0.96
CA PHE A 487 67.88 -20.03 -0.20
C PHE A 487 68.30 -18.98 -1.22
N ILE A 488 68.64 -17.78 -0.74
CA ILE A 488 69.11 -16.68 -1.57
C ILE A 488 70.45 -17.03 -2.23
N GLN A 489 71.39 -17.60 -1.47
CA GLN A 489 72.70 -18.03 -1.99
C GLN A 489 72.58 -19.14 -3.04
N LYS A 490 71.80 -20.19 -2.75
CA LYS A 490 71.61 -21.34 -3.65
C LYS A 490 70.98 -20.94 -4.98
N ARG A 491 70.13 -19.92 -4.98
CA ARG A 491 69.46 -19.41 -6.19
C ARG A 491 70.11 -18.16 -6.78
N GLN A 492 71.24 -17.70 -6.22
CA GLN A 492 71.96 -16.50 -6.65
C GLN A 492 71.06 -15.26 -6.79
N LEU A 493 70.14 -15.06 -5.84
CA LEU A 493 69.16 -13.98 -5.89
C LEU A 493 69.71 -12.70 -5.24
N GLN A 494 69.37 -11.55 -5.79
CA GLN A 494 69.64 -10.24 -5.19
C GLN A 494 68.32 -9.57 -4.81
N ILE A 495 68.11 -9.36 -3.52
CA ILE A 495 66.91 -8.69 -3.00
C ILE A 495 67.14 -7.18 -2.99
N PRO A 496 66.37 -6.40 -3.76
CA PRO A 496 66.47 -4.94 -3.75
C PRO A 496 66.23 -4.39 -2.34
N SER A 497 67.06 -3.42 -1.93
CA SER A 497 66.92 -2.76 -0.62
C SER A 497 65.56 -2.08 -0.45
N THR A 498 64.98 -1.59 -1.55
CA THR A 498 63.63 -1.01 -1.60
C THR A 498 62.54 -2.03 -1.26
N LEU A 499 62.63 -3.25 -1.81
CA LEU A 499 61.70 -4.34 -1.51
C LEU A 499 61.82 -4.78 -0.04
N TYR A 500 63.04 -4.96 0.45
CA TYR A 500 63.29 -5.35 1.85
C TYR A 500 62.71 -4.31 2.83
N LYS A 501 62.99 -3.02 2.60
CA LYS A 501 62.43 -1.92 3.42
C LYS A 501 60.91 -1.88 3.38
N ALA A 502 60.30 -2.09 2.21
CA ALA A 502 58.85 -2.12 2.07
C ALA A 502 58.21 -3.27 2.88
N VAL A 503 58.78 -4.48 2.79
CA VAL A 503 58.30 -5.65 3.55
C VAL A 503 58.50 -5.47 5.05
N ALA A 504 59.61 -4.88 5.47
CA ALA A 504 59.89 -4.60 6.88
C ALA A 504 58.96 -3.54 7.48
N ALA A 505 58.59 -2.52 6.70
CA ALA A 505 57.68 -1.46 7.14
C ALA A 505 56.21 -1.91 7.18
N HIS A 506 55.83 -2.87 6.33
CA HIS A 506 54.45 -3.35 6.25
C HIS A 506 54.06 -4.19 7.48
N LYS A 507 52.91 -3.86 8.08
CA LYS A 507 52.30 -4.60 9.19
C LYS A 507 50.90 -5.08 8.78
N SER A 508 50.57 -6.32 9.11
CA SER A 508 49.23 -6.89 8.92
C SER A 508 48.13 -6.01 9.53
N THR A 509 47.08 -5.76 8.74
CA THR A 509 45.89 -5.00 9.17
C THR A 509 45.09 -5.73 10.26
N ILE A 510 45.10 -7.07 10.25
CA ILE A 510 44.38 -7.88 11.25
C ILE A 510 45.25 -8.26 12.47
N LYS A 511 46.45 -7.67 12.59
CA LYS A 511 47.35 -7.78 13.76
C LYS A 511 47.68 -9.23 14.14
N TRP A 512 47.80 -10.13 13.17
CA TRP A 512 48.15 -11.53 13.44
C TRP A 512 49.67 -11.72 13.64
N GLU A 513 50.50 -10.78 13.16
CA GLU A 513 51.96 -10.81 13.30
C GLU A 513 52.41 -10.77 14.77
N ASP A 514 53.28 -11.70 15.18
CA ASP A 514 53.89 -11.73 16.51
C ASP A 514 55.22 -10.94 16.55
N ALA A 515 55.78 -10.76 17.74
CA ALA A 515 57.05 -10.05 17.93
C ALA A 515 58.27 -10.76 17.30
N TYR A 516 58.09 -11.99 16.80
CA TYR A 516 59.14 -12.80 16.22
C TYR A 516 59.03 -12.92 14.69
N THR A 517 57.96 -12.39 14.08
CA THR A 517 57.79 -12.37 12.62
C THR A 517 58.81 -11.43 11.98
N THR A 518 59.71 -11.96 11.15
CA THR A 518 60.77 -11.19 10.49
C THR A 518 60.45 -10.87 9.02
N PRO A 519 61.07 -9.84 8.42
CA PRO A 519 60.92 -9.56 6.99
C PRO A 519 61.32 -10.74 6.09
N GLU A 520 62.33 -11.52 6.50
CA GLU A 520 62.79 -12.73 5.81
C GLU A 520 61.72 -13.82 5.81
N GLU A 521 61.01 -14.02 6.93
CA GLU A 521 59.87 -14.94 6.98
C GLU A 521 58.78 -14.51 6.00
N LYS A 522 58.42 -13.22 5.97
CA LYS A 522 57.43 -12.67 5.04
C LYS A 522 57.81 -12.89 3.57
N LEU A 523 59.10 -12.73 3.23
CA LEU A 523 59.62 -12.98 1.88
C LEU A 523 59.61 -14.48 1.54
N LEU A 524 60.10 -15.34 2.46
CA LEU A 524 60.07 -16.79 2.28
C LEU A 524 58.66 -17.30 1.99
N LEU A 525 57.65 -16.79 2.68
CA LEU A 525 56.26 -17.19 2.49
C LEU A 525 55.73 -16.80 1.11
N ARG A 526 56.12 -15.63 0.60
CA ARG A 526 55.81 -15.22 -0.78
C ARG A 526 56.51 -16.12 -1.80
N PHE A 527 57.77 -16.49 -1.56
CA PHE A 527 58.49 -17.43 -2.42
C PHE A 527 57.85 -18.82 -2.42
N TRP A 528 57.50 -19.35 -1.24
CA TRP A 528 56.83 -20.64 -1.12
C TRP A 528 55.45 -20.59 -1.76
N PHE A 529 54.72 -19.47 -1.66
CA PHE A 529 53.45 -19.29 -2.34
C PHE A 529 53.57 -19.44 -3.85
N LEU A 530 54.52 -18.75 -4.46
CA LEU A 530 54.76 -18.85 -5.89
C LEU A 530 55.23 -20.26 -6.30
N ARG A 531 56.12 -20.89 -5.52
CA ARG A 531 56.59 -22.26 -5.79
C ARG A 531 55.50 -23.32 -5.67
N ASP A 532 54.61 -23.19 -4.68
CA ASP A 532 53.48 -24.12 -4.51
C ASP A 532 52.58 -24.12 -5.76
N HIS A 533 52.56 -23.02 -6.53
CA HIS A 533 51.81 -22.88 -7.79
C HIS A 533 52.71 -23.01 -9.04
N GLY A 534 53.84 -23.71 -8.94
CA GLY A 534 54.68 -24.04 -10.11
C GLY A 534 55.60 -22.93 -10.62
N ILE A 535 55.61 -21.75 -10.00
CA ILE A 535 56.45 -20.63 -10.45
C ILE A 535 57.88 -20.77 -9.93
N MET A 536 58.84 -20.74 -10.85
CA MET A 536 60.26 -20.72 -10.51
C MET A 536 60.67 -19.34 -9.99
N ILE A 537 61.37 -19.32 -8.85
CA ILE A 537 61.90 -18.09 -8.26
C ILE A 537 63.26 -17.78 -8.88
N ASP A 538 63.29 -16.74 -9.71
CA ASP A 538 64.47 -16.16 -10.33
C ASP A 538 64.53 -14.62 -10.11
N GLN A 539 65.58 -13.98 -10.64
CA GLN A 539 65.74 -12.53 -10.50
C GLN A 539 64.67 -11.74 -11.26
N LYS A 540 64.10 -12.30 -12.34
CA LYS A 540 63.04 -11.66 -13.14
C LYS A 540 61.76 -11.51 -12.33
N ILE A 541 61.39 -12.54 -11.56
CA ILE A 541 60.24 -12.50 -10.64
C ILE A 541 60.46 -11.49 -9.51
N ILE A 542 61.68 -11.36 -8.99
CA ILE A 542 61.98 -10.34 -7.97
C ILE A 542 61.83 -8.93 -8.56
N ASN A 543 62.36 -8.72 -9.77
CA ASN A 543 62.34 -7.42 -10.45
C ASN A 543 60.95 -7.03 -10.96
N SER A 544 60.04 -7.99 -11.17
CA SER A 544 58.65 -7.71 -11.57
C SER A 544 57.86 -6.93 -10.51
N GLY A 545 58.33 -6.97 -9.25
CA GLY A 545 57.70 -6.26 -8.13
C GLY A 545 56.57 -7.02 -7.46
N VAL A 546 56.19 -8.23 -7.92
CA VAL A 546 55.08 -9.04 -7.36
C VAL A 546 55.24 -9.36 -5.87
N LEU A 547 56.46 -9.30 -5.35
CA LEU A 547 56.76 -9.58 -3.94
C LEU A 547 56.50 -8.40 -3.01
N LYS A 548 56.17 -7.21 -3.54
CA LYS A 548 55.88 -6.03 -2.72
C LYS A 548 54.59 -6.23 -1.91
N PRO A 549 54.52 -5.71 -0.67
CA PRO A 549 53.26 -5.65 0.06
C PRO A 549 52.20 -4.85 -0.71
N GLY A 550 50.95 -5.32 -0.70
CA GLY A 550 49.84 -4.71 -1.45
C GLY A 550 49.66 -5.22 -2.88
N GLU A 551 50.64 -5.95 -3.43
CA GLU A 551 50.50 -6.58 -4.74
C GLU A 551 49.66 -7.86 -4.64
N ASP A 552 48.72 -8.01 -5.59
CA ASP A 552 47.87 -9.19 -5.70
C ASP A 552 48.66 -10.36 -6.33
N ILE A 553 49.42 -11.04 -5.48
CA ILE A 553 50.23 -12.19 -5.87
C ILE A 553 49.39 -13.33 -6.46
N TRP A 554 48.11 -13.43 -6.07
CA TRP A 554 47.20 -14.44 -6.60
C TRP A 554 46.80 -14.18 -8.04
N LYS A 555 46.46 -12.92 -8.34
CA LYS A 555 46.17 -12.48 -9.70
C LYS A 555 47.38 -12.67 -10.61
N PHE A 556 48.59 -12.46 -10.09
CA PHE A 556 49.81 -12.76 -10.82
C PHE A 556 49.92 -14.26 -11.16
N VAL A 557 49.70 -15.16 -10.19
CA VAL A 557 49.72 -16.62 -10.43
C VAL A 557 48.72 -17.02 -11.51
N LYS A 558 47.46 -16.56 -11.43
CA LYS A 558 46.43 -16.84 -12.44
C LYS A 558 46.81 -16.36 -13.85
N GLY A 559 47.58 -15.28 -13.94
CA GLY A 559 48.05 -14.73 -15.22
C GLY A 559 49.15 -15.53 -15.91
N GLN A 560 49.71 -16.56 -15.25
CA GLN A 560 50.83 -17.37 -15.78
C GLN A 560 50.39 -18.69 -16.45
N GLY A 561 49.09 -19.02 -16.53
CA GLY A 561 48.54 -20.18 -17.25
C GLY A 561 47.83 -21.23 -16.38
N GLU A 562 47.13 -22.20 -17.01
CA GLU A 562 46.23 -23.18 -16.34
C GLU A 562 46.94 -24.17 -15.40
N GLU A 563 48.23 -24.47 -15.62
CA GLU A 563 49.00 -25.40 -14.77
C GLU A 563 49.22 -24.88 -13.33
N CYS A 564 49.04 -23.58 -13.09
CA CYS A 564 49.26 -22.95 -11.78
C CYS A 564 48.00 -22.98 -10.86
N ASN A 565 46.91 -23.64 -11.25
CA ASN A 565 45.60 -23.58 -10.59
C ASN A 565 45.27 -24.76 -9.65
N SER A 566 46.23 -25.65 -9.33
CA SER A 566 46.00 -26.87 -8.53
C SER A 566 46.17 -26.72 -7.02
#